data_AF-A0A969FY77-F1
#
_entry.id   AF-A0A969FY77-F1
#
_cell.length_a   1.000
_cell.length_b   1.000
_cell.length_c   1.000
_cell.angle_alpha   90.00
_cell.angle_beta   90.00
_cell.angle_gamma   90.00
#
_symmetry.space_group_name_H-M   'P 1'
#
loop_
_entity.id
_entity.type
_entity.pdbx_description
1 polymer ?
#
loop_
_entity_poly.entity_id
_entity_poly.type
_entity_poly.pdbx_seq_one_letter_code
_entity_poly.pdbx_strand_id
1 'polypeptide(L)'
;MQIITRRLSSLFFLLRPLMFIFMGIVLLSLGTTSLVVWAYQTVAFPPIFFYLTLQFLPDPTRGLLVLTFGLAVFAGGIWKLSGIAFFRLYQGEPASSEVVLGYQRDRRPPRIAVLSGGAGMFILASLGAYVERLTCITPVQDPIEYYYRASSLFHAPNVYYVVPTPLSASVYARLDHGLVKNVMHIDCDPALAPHHVMQVFLVSEPAPAGPVAAPEPGQLSVPDGASHLPVTRLAREVLHEADAIVLGPGSLFESILPNLLIDDLRAEVQKSAARKIYICNLMTEPGLTTGFSVGDHIRQIQQYGGFTPDYVLVNAHRIDPEVRQLYAAAHQVPVHLDPEEYEEATMVTREGISTRGVVVEGSLVIEADLASSVIQYTALLDHPGEQRAVRVLRHDPQKLTAAILELLR
;
A
#
# COMPACT_ATOMS: atom_id res chain seq x y z
N MET A 1 2.48 2.09 38.14
CA MET A 1 3.13 3.28 38.74
C MET A 1 4.30 3.83 37.89
N GLN A 2 5.14 2.97 37.31
CA GLN A 2 6.30 3.39 36.47
C GLN A 2 5.94 4.09 35.13
N ILE A 3 4.78 3.80 34.54
CA ILE A 3 4.32 4.47 33.30
C ILE A 3 3.95 5.94 33.56
N ILE A 4 3.39 6.24 34.74
CA ILE A 4 3.01 7.59 35.16
C ILE A 4 4.28 8.42 35.44
N THR A 5 5.28 7.84 36.10
CA THR A 5 6.55 8.53 36.38
C THR A 5 7.36 8.81 35.11
N ARG A 6 7.32 7.92 34.10
CA ARG A 6 8.03 8.11 32.83
C ARG A 6 7.33 9.12 31.89
N ARG A 7 6.00 9.26 31.98
CA ARG A 7 5.23 10.33 31.28
C ARG A 7 5.36 11.69 31.96
N LEU A 8 5.51 11.73 33.29
CA LEU A 8 5.81 12.97 34.01
C LEU A 8 7.20 13.51 33.66
N SER A 9 8.21 12.64 33.46
CA SER A 9 9.56 13.10 33.09
C SER A 9 9.63 13.81 31.73
N SER A 10 8.80 13.44 30.74
CA SER A 10 8.77 14.15 29.45
C SER A 10 8.12 15.53 29.54
N LEU A 11 7.18 15.73 30.47
CA LEU A 11 6.57 17.04 30.76
C LEU A 11 7.57 18.01 31.41
N PHE A 12 8.50 17.51 32.22
CA PHE A 12 9.55 18.34 32.82
C PHE A 12 10.51 18.97 31.80
N PHE A 13 10.72 18.33 30.64
CA PHE A 13 11.54 18.91 29.56
C PHE A 13 10.90 20.14 28.92
N LEU A 14 9.57 20.21 28.88
CA LEU A 14 8.82 21.35 28.35
C LEU A 14 8.71 22.50 29.36
N LEU A 15 8.88 22.22 30.66
CA LEU A 15 8.72 23.22 31.71
C LEU A 15 9.73 24.36 31.58
N ARG A 16 11.00 24.04 31.30
CA ARG A 16 12.08 25.04 31.19
C ARG A 16 11.84 26.05 30.05
N PRO A 17 11.65 25.64 28.78
CA PRO A 17 11.37 26.59 27.70
C PRO A 17 10.05 27.35 27.91
N LEU A 18 9.03 26.71 28.49
CA LEU A 18 7.77 27.39 28.80
C LEU A 18 7.95 28.48 29.86
N MET A 19 8.78 28.25 30.88
CA MET A 19 9.11 29.28 31.87
C MET A 19 9.86 30.45 31.25
N PHE A 20 10.76 30.21 30.29
CA PHE A 20 11.44 31.30 29.56
C PHE A 20 10.48 32.12 28.71
N ILE A 21 9.55 31.47 28.00
CA ILE A 21 8.52 32.16 27.22
C ILE A 21 7.62 32.99 28.15
N PHE A 22 7.18 32.41 29.27
CA PHE A 22 6.36 33.12 30.26
C PHE A 22 7.09 34.35 30.84
N MET A 23 8.35 34.19 31.25
CA MET A 23 9.18 35.29 31.75
C MET A 23 9.35 36.40 30.70
N GLY A 24 9.57 36.02 29.44
CA GLY A 24 9.69 36.96 28.32
C GLY A 24 8.41 37.77 28.10
N ILE A 25 7.24 37.12 28.15
CA ILE A 25 5.94 37.80 28.04
C ILE A 25 5.73 38.79 29.18
N VAL A 26 6.06 38.40 30.42
CA VAL A 26 5.94 39.28 31.59
C VAL A 26 6.82 40.52 31.43
N LEU A 27 8.08 40.35 31.03
CA LEU A 27 9.02 41.47 30.81
C LEU A 27 8.57 42.39 29.67
N LEU A 28 8.10 41.82 28.55
CA LEU A 28 7.54 42.60 27.44
C LEU A 28 6.29 43.38 27.85
N SER A 29 5.41 42.79 28.66
CA SER A 29 4.20 43.45 29.17
C SER A 29 4.55 44.63 30.10
N LEU A 30 5.52 44.44 31.00
CA LEU A 30 6.01 45.50 31.90
C LEU A 30 6.69 46.63 31.13
N GLY A 31 7.51 46.30 30.13
CA GLY A 31 8.20 47.27 29.29
C GLY A 31 7.23 48.11 28.45
N THR A 32 6.27 47.46 27.80
CA THR A 32 5.25 48.15 27.01
C THR A 32 4.36 49.03 27.87
N THR A 33 3.93 48.57 29.05
CA THR A 33 3.14 49.38 29.98
C THR A 33 3.92 50.62 30.44
N SER A 34 5.19 50.46 30.78
CA SER A 34 6.05 51.59 31.20
C SER A 34 6.23 52.62 30.08
N LEU A 35 6.43 52.17 28.84
CA LEU A 35 6.54 53.06 27.68
C LEU A 35 5.24 53.80 27.39
N VAL A 36 4.09 53.14 27.51
CA VAL A 36 2.77 53.76 27.32
C VAL A 36 2.50 54.81 28.40
N VAL A 37 2.81 54.52 29.66
CA VAL A 37 2.68 55.48 30.77
C VAL A 37 3.59 56.70 30.54
N TRP A 38 4.85 56.48 30.15
CA TRP A 38 5.78 57.56 29.81
C TRP A 38 5.26 58.43 28.65
N ALA A 39 4.76 57.81 27.58
CA ALA A 39 4.20 58.51 26.45
C ALA A 39 3.00 59.37 26.87
N TYR A 40 2.11 58.81 27.70
CA TYR A 40 0.91 59.48 28.21
C TYR A 40 1.23 60.70 29.09
N GLN A 41 2.34 60.67 29.81
CA GLN A 41 2.79 61.79 30.65
C GLN A 41 3.53 62.88 29.88
N THR A 42 4.15 62.53 28.74
CA THR A 42 5.06 63.42 28.02
C THR A 42 4.42 64.05 26.77
N VAL A 43 3.46 63.37 26.15
CA VAL A 43 2.86 63.75 24.87
C VAL A 43 1.38 64.05 25.04
N ALA A 44 0.91 65.18 24.52
CA ALA A 44 -0.51 65.51 24.51
C ALA A 44 -1.25 64.66 23.47
N PHE A 45 -2.09 63.72 23.93
CA PHE A 45 -2.87 62.86 23.04
C PHE A 45 -4.19 63.52 22.60
N PRO A 46 -4.66 63.25 21.36
CA PRO A 46 -5.97 63.69 20.89
C PRO A 46 -7.14 63.13 21.74
N PRO A 47 -8.30 63.81 21.79
CA PRO A 47 -9.45 63.40 22.61
C PRO A 47 -10.01 62.01 22.32
N ILE A 48 -9.72 61.44 21.15
CA ILE A 48 -10.19 60.09 20.77
C ILE A 48 -9.60 58.99 21.66
N PHE A 49 -8.41 59.20 22.23
CA PHE A 49 -7.75 58.25 23.11
C PHE A 49 -8.47 58.08 24.45
N PHE A 50 -9.25 59.09 24.89
CA PHE A 50 -10.08 59.01 26.10
C PHE A 50 -11.11 57.88 26.01
N TYR A 51 -11.80 57.78 24.85
CA TYR A 51 -12.78 56.73 24.60
C TYR A 51 -12.12 55.39 24.31
N LEU A 52 -11.02 55.39 23.53
CA LEU A 52 -10.31 54.17 23.15
C LEU A 52 -9.69 53.44 24.35
N THR A 53 -9.22 54.19 25.36
CA THR A 53 -8.64 53.64 26.60
C THR A 53 -9.65 53.50 27.74
N LEU A 54 -10.95 53.65 27.45
CA LEU A 54 -12.05 53.48 28.40
C LEU A 54 -11.91 54.34 29.67
N GLN A 55 -11.38 55.57 29.56
CA GLN A 55 -11.10 56.43 30.72
C GLN A 55 -12.36 56.99 31.41
N PHE A 56 -13.52 56.89 30.78
CA PHE A 56 -14.80 57.23 31.41
C PHE A 56 -15.21 56.24 32.51
N LEU A 57 -14.53 55.10 32.64
CA LEU A 57 -14.75 54.11 33.68
C LEU A 57 -13.76 54.31 34.85
N PRO A 58 -14.21 54.12 36.11
CA PRO A 58 -13.32 54.14 37.27
C PRO A 58 -12.12 53.19 37.12
N ASP A 59 -10.96 53.59 37.64
CA ASP A 59 -9.71 52.81 37.53
C ASP A 59 -9.83 51.31 37.85
N PRO A 60 -10.54 50.86 38.92
CA PRO A 60 -10.64 49.43 39.21
C PRO A 60 -11.52 48.67 38.22
N THR A 61 -12.55 49.31 37.63
CA THR A 61 -13.47 48.63 36.70
C THR A 61 -12.84 48.44 35.33
N ARG A 62 -12.02 49.40 34.87
CA ARG A 62 -11.23 49.25 33.63
C ARG A 62 -10.26 48.08 33.74
N GLY A 63 -9.54 47.98 34.86
CA GLY A 63 -8.61 46.86 35.10
C GLY A 63 -9.32 45.50 35.08
N LEU A 64 -10.48 45.41 35.73
CA LEU A 64 -11.29 44.19 35.77
C LEU A 64 -11.80 43.77 34.38
N LEU A 65 -12.25 44.73 33.56
CA LEU A 65 -12.72 44.45 32.19
C LEU A 65 -11.61 43.91 31.28
N VAL A 66 -10.42 44.52 31.33
CA VAL A 66 -9.28 44.04 30.53
C VAL A 66 -8.84 42.65 30.99
N LEU A 67 -8.80 42.41 32.31
CA LEU A 67 -8.44 41.11 32.86
C LEU A 67 -9.44 40.02 32.46
N THR A 68 -10.74 40.28 32.59
CA THR A 68 -11.80 39.31 32.25
C THR A 68 -11.81 38.99 30.76
N PHE A 69 -11.65 40.00 29.90
CA PHE A 69 -11.54 39.81 28.45
C PHE A 69 -10.29 38.99 28.08
N GLY A 70 -9.14 39.30 28.68
CA GLY A 70 -7.90 38.55 28.47
C GLY A 70 -8.03 37.08 28.88
N LEU A 71 -8.67 36.80 30.02
CA LEU A 71 -8.90 35.44 30.50
C LEU A 71 -9.81 34.64 29.55
N ALA A 72 -10.84 35.28 28.99
CA ALA A 72 -11.74 34.65 28.02
C ALA A 72 -11.04 34.27 26.72
N VAL A 73 -10.21 35.17 26.17
CA VAL A 73 -9.41 34.89 24.96
C VAL A 73 -8.41 33.75 25.21
N PHE A 74 -7.75 33.75 26.38
CA PHE A 74 -6.82 32.69 26.76
C PHE A 74 -7.51 31.32 26.89
N ALA A 75 -8.67 31.27 27.56
CA ALA A 75 -9.47 30.04 27.68
C ALA A 75 -9.92 29.52 26.30
N GLY A 76 -10.35 30.41 25.40
CA GLY A 76 -10.69 30.05 24.02
C GLY A 76 -9.51 29.47 23.24
N GLY A 77 -8.30 30.02 23.42
CA GLY A 77 -7.07 29.51 22.81
C GLY A 77 -6.71 28.10 23.27
N ILE A 78 -6.80 27.83 24.57
CA ILE A 78 -6.58 26.48 25.13
C ILE A 78 -7.60 25.49 24.58
N TRP A 79 -8.88 25.86 24.53
CA TRP A 79 -9.93 24.97 24.05
C TRP A 79 -9.70 24.57 22.58
N LYS A 80 -9.31 25.52 21.72
CA LYS A 80 -8.97 25.26 20.32
C LYS A 80 -7.74 24.34 20.15
N LEU A 81 -6.74 24.48 21.01
CA LEU A 81 -5.57 23.60 21.03
C LEU A 81 -5.90 22.18 21.51
N SER A 82 -6.81 22.04 22.47
CA SER A 82 -7.21 20.73 23.01
C SER A 82 -7.89 19.85 21.96
N GLY A 83 -8.65 20.44 21.02
CA GLY A 83 -9.27 19.72 19.90
C GLY A 83 -8.26 19.19 18.87
N ILE A 84 -7.13 19.88 18.69
CA ILE A 84 -6.07 19.49 17.73
C ILE A 84 -5.21 18.35 18.30
N ALA A 85 -5.01 18.32 19.61
CA ALA A 85 -4.24 17.27 20.27
C ALA A 85 -4.99 15.93 20.35
N PHE A 86 -6.33 15.95 20.47
CA PHE A 86 -7.13 14.73 20.62
C PHE A 86 -7.23 13.90 19.33
N PHE A 87 -7.19 14.52 18.15
CA PHE A 87 -7.33 13.80 16.88
C PHE A 87 -6.08 13.03 16.41
N ARG A 88 -4.94 13.12 17.14
CA ARG A 88 -3.70 12.41 16.78
C ARG A 88 -3.30 11.31 17.77
N LEU A 89 -4.09 11.06 18.81
CA LEU A 89 -3.74 10.18 19.94
C LEU A 89 -4.61 8.92 20.06
N TYR A 90 -5.48 8.65 19.09
CA TYR A 90 -6.27 7.42 19.02
C TYR A 90 -5.91 6.60 17.77
N GLN A 91 -4.65 6.19 17.68
CA GLN A 91 -4.28 4.98 16.93
C GLN A 91 -4.00 3.91 17.98
N GLY A 92 -4.92 2.94 18.07
CA GLY A 92 -4.80 1.84 19.01
C GLY A 92 -3.64 0.93 18.63
N GLU A 93 -2.75 0.65 19.57
CA GLU A 93 -1.90 -0.53 19.48
C GLU A 93 -2.72 -1.77 19.84
N PRO A 94 -2.71 -2.84 19.02
CA PRO A 94 -3.23 -4.11 19.46
C PRO A 94 -2.25 -4.74 20.46
N ALA A 95 -2.83 -5.25 21.55
CA ALA A 95 -2.12 -5.91 22.62
C ALA A 95 -1.40 -7.17 22.14
N SER A 96 -0.08 -7.25 22.35
CA SER A 96 0.60 -8.48 22.77
C SER A 96 1.96 -8.12 23.37
N SER A 97 2.05 -8.29 24.69
CA SER A 97 3.27 -8.12 25.46
C SER A 97 4.05 -9.44 25.44
N GLU A 98 5.05 -9.53 24.56
CA GLU A 98 6.20 -10.40 24.79
C GLU A 98 7.45 -9.63 24.38
N VAL A 99 7.91 -8.76 25.29
CA VAL A 99 9.17 -8.05 25.15
C VAL A 99 10.29 -9.04 25.50
N VAL A 100 10.70 -9.83 24.53
CA VAL A 100 12.04 -10.43 24.54
C VAL A 100 13.01 -9.28 24.31
N LEU A 101 13.88 -9.04 25.29
CA LEU A 101 15.01 -8.10 25.19
C LEU A 101 16.04 -8.67 24.20
N GLY A 102 15.68 -8.69 22.93
CA GLY A 102 16.54 -9.02 21.82
C GLY A 102 17.20 -7.75 21.32
N TYR A 103 18.51 -7.80 21.14
CA TYR A 103 19.32 -6.82 20.44
C TYR A 103 18.71 -6.51 19.07
N GLN A 104 17.81 -5.53 18.99
CA GLN A 104 17.33 -5.01 17.72
C GLN A 104 18.51 -4.26 17.10
N ARG A 105 19.27 -4.96 16.26
CA ARG A 105 20.08 -4.31 15.23
C ARG A 105 19.20 -3.22 14.62
N ASP A 106 19.67 -1.99 14.57
CA ASP A 106 19.09 -0.93 13.74
C ASP A 106 19.04 -1.45 12.30
N ARG A 107 18.00 -2.22 11.95
CA ARG A 107 17.78 -2.69 10.61
C ARG A 107 17.25 -1.49 9.87
N ARG A 108 18.03 -1.00 8.91
CA ARG A 108 17.56 -0.05 7.92
C ARG A 108 16.20 -0.54 7.37
N PRO A 109 15.25 0.37 7.09
CA PRO A 109 14.00 -0.04 6.48
C PRO A 109 14.28 -0.78 5.15
N PRO A 110 13.48 -1.82 4.80
CA PRO A 110 13.81 -2.68 3.68
C PRO A 110 13.64 -1.98 2.33
N ARG A 111 14.29 -2.50 1.30
CA ARG A 111 14.07 -2.15 -0.11
C ARG A 111 13.20 -3.23 -0.75
N ILE A 112 12.07 -2.84 -1.31
CA ILE A 112 11.08 -3.77 -1.86
C ILE A 112 10.88 -3.49 -3.34
N ALA A 113 11.07 -4.52 -4.17
CA ALA A 113 10.66 -4.52 -5.56
C ALA A 113 9.29 -5.19 -5.69
N VAL A 114 8.41 -4.67 -6.54
CA VAL A 114 7.05 -5.17 -6.74
C VAL A 114 6.82 -5.47 -8.22
N LEU A 115 6.36 -6.69 -8.53
CA LEU A 115 5.78 -7.05 -9.83
C LEU A 115 4.26 -7.18 -9.64
N SER A 116 3.49 -6.19 -10.12
CA SER A 116 2.04 -6.15 -9.88
C SER A 116 1.31 -5.43 -11.02
N GLY A 117 -0.01 -5.56 -11.05
CA GLY A 117 -0.90 -4.82 -11.95
C GLY A 117 -1.31 -3.48 -11.36
N GLY A 118 -2.04 -2.67 -12.12
CA GLY A 118 -2.35 -1.29 -11.73
C GLY A 118 -3.06 -1.20 -10.39
N ALA A 119 -4.17 -1.92 -10.21
CA ALA A 119 -4.93 -1.91 -8.96
C ALA A 119 -4.08 -2.39 -7.76
N GLY A 120 -3.23 -3.39 -7.96
CA GLY A 120 -2.37 -3.92 -6.90
C GLY A 120 -1.25 -2.97 -6.51
N MET A 121 -0.65 -2.26 -7.48
CA MET A 121 0.32 -1.20 -7.20
C MET A 121 -0.27 -0.10 -6.32
N PHE A 122 -1.53 0.27 -6.51
CA PHE A 122 -2.20 1.24 -5.63
C PHE A 122 -2.35 0.76 -4.20
N ILE A 123 -2.67 -0.52 -4.03
CA ILE A 123 -2.80 -1.13 -2.70
C ILE A 123 -1.44 -1.15 -2.01
N LEU A 124 -0.39 -1.54 -2.75
CA LEU A 124 0.97 -1.62 -2.22
C LEU A 124 1.67 -0.27 -2.04
N ALA A 125 1.20 0.80 -2.67
CA ALA A 125 1.80 2.13 -2.49
C ALA A 125 1.81 2.60 -1.03
N SER A 126 0.90 2.06 -0.20
CA SER A 126 0.87 2.29 1.25
C SER A 126 2.14 1.79 1.98
N LEU A 127 2.84 0.79 1.46
CA LEU A 127 4.13 0.32 2.00
C LEU A 127 5.22 1.40 1.94
N GLY A 128 5.13 2.35 1.01
CA GLY A 128 6.12 3.41 0.82
C GLY A 128 6.48 4.19 2.10
N ALA A 129 5.54 4.31 3.03
CA ALA A 129 5.74 4.98 4.32
C ALA A 129 6.64 4.20 5.31
N TYR A 130 6.88 2.91 5.07
CA TYR A 130 7.56 2.00 6.00
C TYR A 130 8.86 1.40 5.46
N VAL A 131 9.18 1.68 4.19
CA VAL A 131 10.31 1.10 3.46
C VAL A 131 11.29 2.20 3.04
N GLU A 132 12.56 1.84 2.83
CA GLU A 132 13.56 2.78 2.29
C GLU A 132 13.21 3.14 0.85
N ARG A 133 12.75 2.14 0.09
CA ARG A 133 12.38 2.26 -1.32
C ARG A 133 11.38 1.17 -1.67
N LEU A 134 10.24 1.57 -2.23
CA LEU A 134 9.29 0.70 -2.91
C LEU A 134 9.42 0.96 -4.41
N THR A 135 9.79 -0.05 -5.19
CA THR A 135 9.88 0.10 -6.65
C THR A 135 8.95 -0.87 -7.37
N CYS A 136 7.94 -0.30 -8.01
CA CYS A 136 6.92 -1.01 -8.76
C CYS A 136 7.36 -1.14 -10.23
N ILE A 137 7.63 -2.37 -10.66
CA ILE A 137 7.90 -2.68 -12.06
C ILE A 137 6.56 -2.91 -12.77
N THR A 138 6.24 -2.07 -13.75
CA THR A 138 4.95 -2.10 -14.46
C THR A 138 4.81 -3.36 -15.32
N PRO A 139 3.59 -3.83 -15.61
CA PRO A 139 3.37 -4.85 -16.63
C PRO A 139 3.92 -4.42 -18.00
N VAL A 140 4.36 -5.41 -18.79
CA VAL A 140 4.95 -5.21 -20.13
C VAL A 140 3.96 -4.71 -21.20
N GLN A 141 2.66 -4.96 -21.02
CA GLN A 141 1.63 -4.79 -22.06
C GLN A 141 1.33 -3.33 -22.39
N ASP A 142 1.17 -2.47 -21.36
CA ASP A 142 0.92 -1.04 -21.55
C ASP A 142 1.60 -0.20 -20.47
N PRO A 143 2.93 0.02 -20.58
CA PRO A 143 3.65 0.81 -19.58
C PRO A 143 3.19 2.28 -19.53
N ILE A 144 2.58 2.80 -20.59
CA ILE A 144 2.11 4.19 -20.65
C ILE A 144 0.86 4.35 -19.79
N GLU A 145 -0.14 3.47 -19.96
CA GLU A 145 -1.34 3.49 -19.13
C GLU A 145 -0.99 3.36 -17.64
N TYR A 146 -0.08 2.44 -17.31
CA TYR A 146 0.36 2.26 -15.93
C TYR A 146 1.10 3.47 -15.39
N TYR A 147 1.87 4.19 -16.22
CA TYR A 147 2.49 5.45 -15.81
C TYR A 147 1.46 6.54 -15.48
N TYR A 148 0.42 6.69 -16.31
CA TYR A 148 -0.66 7.65 -16.03
C TYR A 148 -1.44 7.29 -14.77
N ARG A 149 -1.76 6.01 -14.57
CA ARG A 149 -2.39 5.54 -13.34
C ARG A 149 -1.49 5.83 -12.13
N ALA A 150 -0.22 5.46 -12.21
CA ALA A 150 0.79 5.72 -11.19
C ALA A 150 0.99 7.21 -10.86
N SER A 151 0.74 8.13 -11.80
CA SER A 151 0.89 9.56 -11.56
C SER A 151 0.03 10.10 -10.41
N SER A 152 -1.13 9.48 -10.16
CA SER A 152 -1.99 9.83 -9.02
C SER A 152 -1.36 9.48 -7.66
N LEU A 153 -0.28 8.71 -7.65
CA LEU A 153 0.48 8.32 -6.47
C LEU A 153 1.82 9.04 -6.32
N PHE A 154 2.10 10.09 -7.10
CA PHE A 154 3.34 10.85 -6.94
C PHE A 154 3.52 11.48 -5.54
N HIS A 155 2.45 11.57 -4.75
CA HIS A 155 2.51 12.01 -3.36
C HIS A 155 2.90 10.92 -2.36
N ALA A 156 2.92 9.64 -2.77
CA ALA A 156 3.30 8.54 -1.90
C ALA A 156 4.82 8.58 -1.66
N PRO A 157 5.28 8.63 -0.40
CA PRO A 157 6.69 8.70 -0.09
C PRO A 157 7.40 7.40 -0.50
N ASN A 158 8.61 7.52 -1.04
CA ASN A 158 9.49 6.39 -1.38
C ASN A 158 8.92 5.38 -2.40
N VAL A 159 7.88 5.73 -3.16
CA VAL A 159 7.30 4.90 -4.21
C VAL A 159 7.84 5.33 -5.57
N TYR A 160 8.39 4.37 -6.32
CA TYR A 160 8.97 4.59 -7.64
C TYR A 160 8.39 3.61 -8.65
N TYR A 161 8.23 4.06 -9.89
CA TYR A 161 7.72 3.23 -10.99
C TYR A 161 8.79 3.05 -12.04
N VAL A 162 8.92 1.81 -12.51
CA VAL A 162 9.94 1.43 -13.47
C VAL A 162 9.30 0.59 -14.55
N VAL A 163 9.59 0.94 -15.80
CA VAL A 163 9.19 0.14 -16.94
C VAL A 163 10.19 -1.01 -17.12
N PRO A 164 9.75 -2.27 -17.26
CA PRO A 164 10.65 -3.42 -17.36
C PRO A 164 11.50 -3.40 -18.64
N THR A 165 10.92 -3.00 -19.77
CA THR A 165 11.53 -2.98 -21.11
C THR A 165 11.14 -1.71 -21.85
N PRO A 166 12.02 -1.08 -22.65
CA PRO A 166 11.66 0.07 -23.48
C PRO A 166 10.78 -0.30 -24.68
N LEU A 167 10.64 -1.60 -24.99
CA LEU A 167 9.81 -2.13 -26.07
C LEU A 167 8.49 -2.68 -25.51
N SER A 168 7.39 -2.38 -26.17
CA SER A 168 6.08 -2.94 -25.85
C SER A 168 5.92 -4.35 -26.43
N ALA A 169 5.22 -5.22 -25.69
CA ALA A 169 4.85 -6.55 -26.16
C ALA A 169 3.45 -6.90 -25.66
N SER A 170 2.67 -7.54 -26.52
CA SER A 170 1.38 -8.12 -26.17
C SER A 170 1.57 -9.50 -25.55
N VAL A 171 0.66 -9.87 -24.66
CA VAL A 171 0.62 -11.19 -24.04
C VAL A 171 -0.53 -11.98 -24.62
N TYR A 172 -0.24 -13.18 -25.07
CA TYR A 172 -1.24 -14.12 -25.58
C TYR A 172 -1.29 -15.34 -24.67
N ALA A 173 -2.49 -15.89 -24.52
CA ALA A 173 -2.73 -17.14 -23.82
C ALA A 173 -3.29 -18.19 -24.77
N ARG A 174 -2.85 -19.44 -24.58
CA ARG A 174 -3.53 -20.65 -25.04
C ARG A 174 -4.38 -21.18 -23.90
N LEU A 175 -5.69 -21.30 -24.14
CA LEU A 175 -6.65 -21.87 -23.21
C LEU A 175 -6.68 -23.40 -23.31
N ASP A 176 -7.25 -24.06 -22.31
CA ASP A 176 -7.45 -25.52 -22.20
C ASP A 176 -8.07 -26.19 -23.43
N HIS A 177 -9.01 -25.53 -24.11
CA HIS A 177 -9.67 -25.98 -25.33
C HIS A 177 -8.92 -25.60 -26.62
N GLY A 178 -7.69 -25.09 -26.49
CA GLY A 178 -6.76 -24.80 -27.58
C GLY A 178 -6.90 -23.42 -28.21
N LEU A 179 -7.89 -22.61 -27.80
CA LEU A 179 -8.05 -21.24 -28.30
C LEU A 179 -6.85 -20.38 -27.90
N VAL A 180 -6.32 -19.62 -28.86
CA VAL A 180 -5.26 -18.64 -28.64
C VAL A 180 -5.86 -17.23 -28.75
N LYS A 181 -5.72 -16.43 -27.69
CA LYS A 181 -6.28 -15.07 -27.62
C LYS A 181 -5.33 -14.16 -26.84
N ASN A 182 -5.37 -12.87 -27.13
CA ASN A 182 -4.73 -11.88 -26.27
C ASN A 182 -5.35 -11.98 -24.87
N VAL A 183 -4.52 -11.94 -23.83
CA VAL A 183 -4.99 -12.10 -22.43
C VAL A 183 -5.95 -11.00 -22.00
N MET A 184 -5.78 -9.79 -22.56
CA MET A 184 -6.61 -8.65 -22.26
C MET A 184 -8.08 -8.97 -22.57
N HIS A 185 -8.94 -8.74 -21.58
CA HIS A 185 -10.39 -8.91 -21.67
C HIS A 185 -10.89 -10.36 -21.84
N ILE A 186 -10.07 -11.38 -21.55
CA ILE A 186 -10.55 -12.76 -21.44
C ILE A 186 -11.60 -12.88 -20.32
N ASP A 187 -11.35 -12.21 -19.19
CA ASP A 187 -12.23 -12.16 -18.01
C ASP A 187 -13.61 -11.54 -18.29
N CYS A 188 -13.69 -10.70 -19.31
CA CYS A 188 -14.91 -10.01 -19.73
C CYS A 188 -15.79 -10.85 -20.67
N ASP A 189 -15.32 -12.01 -21.15
CA ASP A 189 -16.02 -12.86 -22.12
C ASP A 189 -16.71 -14.05 -21.42
N PRO A 190 -18.06 -14.05 -21.28
CA PRO A 190 -18.76 -15.11 -20.56
C PRO A 190 -18.60 -16.49 -21.20
N ALA A 191 -18.31 -16.57 -22.50
CA ALA A 191 -18.07 -17.84 -23.18
C ALA A 191 -16.73 -18.48 -22.77
N LEU A 192 -15.76 -17.66 -22.34
CA LEU A 192 -14.46 -18.12 -21.88
C LEU A 192 -14.42 -18.37 -20.38
N ALA A 193 -15.40 -17.88 -19.62
CA ALA A 193 -15.50 -18.05 -18.17
C ALA A 193 -15.27 -19.49 -17.63
N PRO A 194 -15.75 -20.59 -18.26
CA PRO A 194 -15.51 -21.94 -17.75
C PRO A 194 -14.11 -22.49 -18.07
N HIS A 195 -13.34 -21.79 -18.89
CA HIS A 195 -12.01 -22.20 -19.36
C HIS A 195 -10.90 -21.59 -18.49
N HIS A 196 -9.69 -22.10 -18.63
CA HIS A 196 -8.51 -21.55 -17.96
C HIS A 196 -7.31 -21.52 -18.90
N VAL A 197 -6.32 -20.73 -18.51
CA VAL A 197 -5.08 -20.56 -19.27
C VAL A 197 -4.16 -21.75 -19.02
N MET A 198 -3.73 -22.38 -20.10
CA MET A 198 -2.73 -23.46 -20.09
C MET A 198 -1.32 -22.95 -20.34
N GLN A 199 -1.19 -21.91 -21.17
CA GLN A 199 0.11 -21.38 -21.56
C GLN A 199 0.01 -19.89 -21.87
N VAL A 200 0.98 -19.08 -21.42
CA VAL A 200 1.16 -17.67 -21.84
C VAL A 200 2.50 -17.46 -22.52
N PHE A 201 2.53 -16.50 -23.45
CA PHE A 201 3.73 -16.14 -24.20
C PHE A 201 3.66 -14.68 -24.69
N LEU A 202 4.84 -14.11 -24.96
CA LEU A 202 4.97 -12.75 -25.49
C LEU A 202 4.95 -12.72 -27.01
N VAL A 203 4.37 -11.65 -27.54
CA VAL A 203 4.40 -11.28 -28.96
C VAL A 203 4.86 -9.82 -29.05
N SER A 204 5.95 -9.57 -29.78
CA SER A 204 6.46 -8.22 -30.00
C SER A 204 5.46 -7.37 -30.76
N GLU A 205 5.31 -6.10 -30.37
CA GLU A 205 4.50 -5.14 -31.13
C GLU A 205 5.30 -4.53 -32.29
N PRO A 206 4.69 -4.29 -33.47
CA PRO A 206 3.27 -4.49 -33.76
C PRO A 206 2.89 -5.98 -33.92
N ALA A 207 1.77 -6.38 -33.32
CA ALA A 207 1.27 -7.74 -33.46
C ALA A 207 1.03 -8.12 -34.95
N PRO A 208 1.25 -9.39 -35.34
CA PRO A 208 1.08 -9.82 -36.72
C PRO A 208 -0.39 -9.66 -37.17
N ALA A 209 -0.59 -9.33 -38.46
CA ALA A 209 -1.92 -9.05 -39.04
C ALA A 209 -2.85 -10.29 -39.19
N GLY A 210 -2.49 -11.42 -38.60
CA GLY A 210 -3.20 -12.70 -38.72
C GLY A 210 -3.25 -13.46 -37.38
N PRO A 211 -3.83 -14.68 -37.37
CA PRO A 211 -3.92 -15.47 -36.15
C PRO A 211 -2.53 -15.78 -35.61
N VAL A 212 -2.31 -15.46 -34.34
CA VAL A 212 -1.05 -15.76 -33.65
C VAL A 212 -0.98 -17.26 -33.39
N ALA A 213 -0.01 -17.93 -34.02
CA ALA A 213 0.28 -19.33 -33.72
C ALA A 213 0.92 -19.41 -32.33
N ALA A 214 0.29 -20.15 -31.42
CA ALA A 214 0.89 -20.39 -30.12
C ALA A 214 2.11 -21.32 -30.26
N PRO A 215 3.17 -21.09 -29.47
CA PRO A 215 4.39 -21.87 -29.54
C PRO A 215 4.15 -23.32 -29.08
N GLU A 216 5.13 -24.20 -29.28
CA GLU A 216 4.99 -25.57 -28.78
C GLU A 216 4.79 -25.59 -27.25
N PRO A 217 4.06 -26.58 -26.71
CA PRO A 217 3.90 -26.70 -25.26
C PRO A 217 5.25 -26.66 -24.55
N GLY A 218 5.39 -25.74 -23.57
CA GLY A 218 6.63 -25.54 -22.81
C GLY A 218 7.57 -24.46 -23.35
N GLN A 219 7.36 -23.93 -24.55
CA GLN A 219 8.05 -22.71 -25.02
C GLN A 219 7.36 -21.46 -24.47
N LEU A 220 8.13 -20.56 -23.87
CA LEU A 220 7.61 -19.36 -23.19
C LEU A 220 7.47 -18.14 -24.14
N SER A 221 7.85 -18.29 -25.40
CA SER A 221 7.82 -17.25 -26.42
C SER A 221 7.61 -17.83 -27.82
N VAL A 222 7.07 -16.99 -28.71
CA VAL A 222 7.04 -17.29 -30.15
C VAL A 222 8.48 -17.17 -30.70
N PRO A 223 8.91 -18.03 -31.66
CA PRO A 223 10.27 -18.05 -32.21
C PRO A 223 10.82 -16.73 -32.77
N ASP A 224 9.97 -15.72 -32.96
CA ASP A 224 10.33 -14.40 -33.52
C ASP A 224 11.05 -13.46 -32.52
N GLY A 225 11.53 -13.97 -31.38
CA GLY A 225 12.46 -13.24 -30.48
C GLY A 225 11.80 -12.39 -29.37
N ALA A 226 10.49 -12.52 -29.15
CA ALA A 226 9.76 -11.74 -28.14
C ALA A 226 10.13 -12.05 -26.67
N SER A 227 10.87 -13.12 -26.37
CA SER A 227 11.43 -13.35 -25.03
C SER A 227 12.72 -12.58 -24.75
N HIS A 228 13.42 -12.11 -25.79
CA HIS A 228 14.69 -11.38 -25.70
C HIS A 228 14.51 -9.86 -25.61
N LEU A 229 13.39 -9.40 -25.04
CA LEU A 229 13.16 -7.97 -24.85
C LEU A 229 14.24 -7.40 -23.92
N PRO A 230 14.87 -6.27 -24.28
CA PRO A 230 15.92 -5.68 -23.46
C PRO A 230 15.33 -5.16 -22.16
N VAL A 231 15.92 -5.54 -21.03
CA VAL A 231 15.47 -5.03 -19.72
C VAL A 231 16.09 -3.66 -19.44
N THR A 232 15.33 -2.74 -18.86
CA THR A 232 15.86 -1.44 -18.46
C THR A 232 16.90 -1.59 -17.35
N ARG A 233 17.93 -0.73 -17.36
CA ARG A 233 18.98 -0.75 -16.34
C ARG A 233 18.42 -0.64 -14.93
N LEU A 234 17.45 0.26 -14.75
CA LEU A 234 16.83 0.52 -13.45
C LEU A 234 16.05 -0.70 -12.93
N ALA A 235 15.36 -1.45 -13.80
CA ALA A 235 14.68 -2.68 -13.39
C ALA A 235 15.66 -3.73 -12.84
N ARG A 236 16.82 -3.90 -13.49
CA ARG A 236 17.88 -4.81 -13.01
C ARG A 236 18.47 -4.37 -11.67
N GLU A 237 18.85 -3.10 -11.56
CA GLU A 237 19.43 -2.55 -10.32
C GLU A 237 18.50 -2.72 -9.13
N VAL A 238 17.21 -2.45 -9.33
CA VAL A 238 16.18 -2.59 -8.29
C VAL A 238 16.02 -4.03 -7.83
N LEU A 239 15.98 -5.00 -8.75
CA LEU A 239 15.87 -6.42 -8.40
C LEU A 239 17.10 -6.96 -7.68
N HIS A 240 18.29 -6.45 -8.03
CA HIS A 240 19.55 -6.80 -7.38
C HIS A 240 19.68 -6.22 -5.97
N GLU A 241 19.24 -4.97 -5.75
CA GLU A 241 19.33 -4.29 -4.46
C GLU A 241 18.18 -4.58 -3.50
N ALA A 242 17.12 -5.26 -3.96
CA ALA A 242 15.95 -5.54 -3.16
C ALA A 242 16.27 -6.50 -1.99
N ASP A 243 15.74 -6.20 -0.82
CA ASP A 243 15.68 -7.14 0.30
C ASP A 243 14.47 -8.11 0.12
N ALA A 244 13.44 -7.68 -0.62
CA ALA A 244 12.27 -8.48 -0.96
C ALA A 244 11.73 -8.18 -2.37
N ILE A 245 11.29 -9.22 -3.08
CA ILE A 245 10.54 -9.13 -4.34
C ILE A 245 9.12 -9.62 -4.07
N VAL A 246 8.15 -8.71 -4.19
CA VAL A 246 6.74 -8.99 -3.98
C VAL A 246 6.05 -9.17 -5.33
N LEU A 247 5.39 -10.32 -5.49
CA LEU A 247 4.59 -10.68 -6.66
C LEU A 247 3.12 -10.47 -6.32
N GLY A 248 2.43 -9.59 -7.04
CA GLY A 248 1.04 -9.25 -6.77
C GLY A 248 0.86 -8.26 -5.62
N PRO A 249 -0.39 -8.02 -5.17
CA PRO A 249 -1.61 -8.63 -5.70
C PRO A 249 -1.87 -8.16 -7.14
N GLY A 250 -2.56 -8.96 -7.95
CA GLY A 250 -2.87 -8.61 -9.35
C GLY A 250 -3.10 -9.84 -10.21
N SER A 251 -3.67 -9.66 -11.40
CA SER A 251 -3.95 -10.78 -12.30
C SER A 251 -2.68 -11.57 -12.59
N LEU A 252 -2.73 -12.88 -12.35
CA LEU A 252 -1.60 -13.76 -12.48
C LEU A 252 -1.05 -13.72 -13.92
N PHE A 253 -1.94 -13.93 -14.91
CA PHE A 253 -1.58 -14.04 -16.31
C PHE A 253 -1.52 -12.70 -17.06
N GLU A 254 -2.17 -11.65 -16.56
CA GLU A 254 -2.13 -10.34 -17.24
C GLU A 254 -1.07 -9.41 -16.65
N SER A 255 -0.78 -9.50 -15.34
CA SER A 255 0.02 -8.49 -14.64
C SER A 255 1.34 -9.01 -14.08
N ILE A 256 1.35 -10.22 -13.52
CA ILE A 256 2.51 -10.75 -12.78
C ILE A 256 3.42 -11.57 -13.70
N LEU A 257 2.91 -12.68 -14.23
CA LEU A 257 3.69 -13.61 -15.05
C LEU A 257 4.23 -13.01 -16.34
N PRO A 258 3.56 -12.05 -17.02
CA PRO A 258 4.11 -11.43 -18.23
C PRO A 258 5.49 -10.79 -18.07
N ASN A 259 5.78 -10.24 -16.89
CA ASN A 259 7.10 -9.70 -16.60
C ASN A 259 8.16 -10.82 -16.54
N LEU A 260 7.80 -12.00 -16.04
CA LEU A 260 8.66 -13.17 -15.95
C LEU A 260 8.84 -13.90 -17.30
N LEU A 261 8.08 -13.54 -18.34
CA LEU A 261 8.31 -14.01 -19.70
C LEU A 261 9.50 -13.33 -20.39
N ILE A 262 10.00 -12.21 -19.84
CA ILE A 262 11.23 -11.56 -20.30
C ILE A 262 12.41 -12.30 -19.69
N ASP A 263 13.22 -12.96 -20.53
CA ASP A 263 14.27 -13.89 -20.08
C ASP A 263 15.27 -13.23 -19.12
N ASP A 264 15.73 -12.03 -19.47
CA ASP A 264 16.66 -11.24 -18.66
C ASP A 264 16.04 -10.83 -17.32
N LEU A 265 14.76 -10.44 -17.29
CA LEU A 265 14.11 -9.98 -16.06
C LEU A 265 13.89 -11.16 -15.11
N ARG A 266 13.43 -12.29 -15.66
CA ARG A 266 13.33 -13.55 -14.92
C ARG A 266 14.67 -13.97 -14.34
N ALA A 267 15.75 -13.90 -15.11
CA ALA A 267 17.09 -14.26 -14.65
C ALA A 267 17.55 -13.36 -13.48
N GLU A 268 17.24 -12.06 -13.50
CA GLU A 268 17.54 -11.16 -12.36
C GLU A 268 16.72 -11.52 -11.11
N VAL A 269 15.43 -11.86 -11.25
CA VAL A 269 14.60 -12.31 -10.11
C VAL A 269 15.14 -13.60 -9.51
N GLN A 270 15.55 -14.56 -10.34
CA GLN A 270 16.12 -15.84 -9.91
C GLN A 270 17.45 -15.67 -9.16
N LYS A 271 18.36 -14.82 -9.68
CA LYS A 271 19.67 -14.57 -9.09
C LYS A 271 19.61 -13.73 -7.81
N SER A 272 18.57 -12.91 -7.65
CA SER A 272 18.42 -12.04 -6.49
C SER A 272 18.38 -12.84 -5.18
N ALA A 273 19.07 -12.34 -4.16
CA ALA A 273 19.00 -12.91 -2.80
C ALA A 273 17.75 -12.44 -2.02
N ALA A 274 16.95 -11.55 -2.60
CA ALA A 274 15.72 -11.04 -2.00
C ALA A 274 14.76 -12.17 -1.64
N ARG A 275 14.02 -12.00 -0.53
CA ARG A 275 12.89 -12.88 -0.19
C ARG A 275 11.79 -12.72 -1.25
N LYS A 276 11.31 -13.82 -1.85
CA LYS A 276 10.24 -13.80 -2.85
C LYS A 276 8.90 -14.04 -2.16
N ILE A 277 8.02 -13.04 -2.20
CA ILE A 277 6.73 -13.07 -1.50
C ILE A 277 5.64 -12.99 -2.57
N TYR A 278 4.76 -13.99 -2.65
CA TYR A 278 3.60 -13.94 -3.51
C TYR A 278 2.34 -13.58 -2.71
N ILE A 279 1.55 -12.65 -3.23
CA ILE A 279 0.25 -12.25 -2.67
C ILE A 279 -0.83 -12.85 -3.56
N CYS A 280 -1.47 -13.90 -3.05
CA CYS A 280 -2.45 -14.66 -3.80
C CYS A 280 -3.72 -13.83 -4.06
N ASN A 281 -4.38 -14.09 -5.18
CA ASN A 281 -5.61 -13.38 -5.53
C ASN A 281 -6.75 -13.82 -4.59
N LEU A 282 -7.66 -12.89 -4.29
CA LEU A 282 -8.81 -13.18 -3.40
C LEU A 282 -9.84 -14.09 -4.07
N MET A 283 -9.97 -13.95 -5.39
CA MET A 283 -10.94 -14.65 -6.23
C MET A 283 -10.24 -15.15 -7.49
N THR A 284 -10.74 -16.23 -8.07
CA THR A 284 -10.38 -16.68 -9.41
C THR A 284 -10.86 -15.69 -10.46
N GLU A 285 -10.16 -15.64 -11.58
CA GLU A 285 -10.49 -14.80 -12.73
C GLU A 285 -11.11 -15.67 -13.85
N PRO A 286 -12.30 -15.34 -14.36
CA PRO A 286 -12.99 -16.14 -15.37
C PRO A 286 -12.14 -16.27 -16.62
N GLY A 287 -12.03 -17.48 -17.20
CA GLY A 287 -11.21 -17.69 -18.39
C GLY A 287 -9.69 -17.68 -18.17
N LEU A 288 -9.21 -17.19 -17.02
CA LEU A 288 -7.79 -17.06 -16.70
C LEU A 288 -7.35 -18.10 -15.66
N THR A 289 -7.83 -17.96 -14.42
CA THR A 289 -7.49 -18.82 -13.28
C THR A 289 -8.70 -19.61 -12.78
N THR A 290 -9.62 -19.93 -13.69
CA THR A 290 -10.85 -20.66 -13.35
C THR A 290 -10.51 -22.02 -12.77
N GLY A 291 -10.98 -22.27 -11.54
CA GLY A 291 -10.72 -23.52 -10.82
C GLY A 291 -9.36 -23.61 -10.14
N PHE A 292 -8.50 -22.59 -10.21
CA PHE A 292 -7.16 -22.66 -9.62
C PHE A 292 -7.21 -22.62 -8.09
N SER A 293 -6.48 -23.54 -7.46
CA SER A 293 -6.13 -23.48 -6.03
C SER A 293 -4.90 -22.58 -5.79
N VAL A 294 -4.51 -22.39 -4.53
CA VAL A 294 -3.25 -21.69 -4.19
C VAL A 294 -2.05 -22.45 -4.77
N GLY A 295 -2.06 -23.79 -4.69
CA GLY A 295 -1.03 -24.64 -5.29
C GLY A 295 -0.90 -24.44 -6.80
N ASP A 296 -2.01 -24.31 -7.53
CA ASP A 296 -1.97 -23.99 -8.97
C ASP A 296 -1.25 -22.67 -9.25
N HIS A 297 -1.54 -21.61 -8.48
CA HIS A 297 -0.87 -20.32 -8.65
C HIS A 297 0.64 -20.43 -8.42
N ILE A 298 1.06 -21.19 -7.39
CA ILE A 298 2.48 -21.42 -7.09
C ILE A 298 3.15 -22.19 -8.23
N ARG A 299 2.51 -23.25 -8.75
CA ARG A 299 3.02 -24.03 -9.89
C ARG A 299 3.21 -23.17 -11.14
N GLN A 300 2.29 -22.25 -11.42
CA GLN A 300 2.48 -21.31 -12.53
C GLN A 300 3.69 -20.39 -12.28
N ILE A 301 3.85 -19.83 -11.07
CA ILE A 301 5.03 -18.99 -10.75
C ILE A 301 6.32 -19.80 -10.90
N GLN A 302 6.35 -21.06 -10.48
CA GLN A 302 7.50 -21.94 -10.67
C GLN A 302 7.78 -22.20 -12.15
N GLN A 303 6.76 -22.49 -12.94
CA GLN A 303 6.88 -22.77 -14.36
C GLN A 303 7.43 -21.57 -15.13
N TYR A 304 6.88 -20.39 -14.92
CA TYR A 304 7.24 -19.18 -15.68
C TYR A 304 8.42 -18.43 -15.07
N GLY A 305 8.49 -18.39 -13.74
CA GLY A 305 9.54 -17.70 -13.00
C GLY A 305 10.82 -18.53 -12.83
N GLY A 306 10.73 -19.86 -12.84
CA GLY A 306 11.86 -20.76 -12.55
C GLY A 306 12.38 -20.65 -11.11
N PHE A 307 11.53 -20.22 -10.18
CA PHE A 307 11.81 -20.17 -8.74
C PHE A 307 10.56 -20.50 -7.95
N THR A 308 10.73 -20.92 -6.70
CA THR A 308 9.62 -21.10 -5.76
C THR A 308 9.52 -19.87 -4.86
N PRO A 309 8.34 -19.24 -4.71
CA PRO A 309 8.16 -18.17 -3.72
C PRO A 309 8.53 -18.67 -2.32
N ASP A 310 9.25 -17.87 -1.54
CA ASP A 310 9.57 -18.22 -0.15
C ASP A 310 8.31 -18.20 0.72
N TYR A 311 7.46 -17.20 0.51
CA TYR A 311 6.22 -16.98 1.25
C TYR A 311 5.06 -16.71 0.31
N VAL A 312 3.88 -17.24 0.65
CA VAL A 312 2.63 -16.97 -0.06
C VAL A 312 1.60 -16.47 0.94
N LEU A 313 1.11 -15.24 0.74
CA LEU A 313 0.08 -14.64 1.56
C LEU A 313 -1.30 -14.96 0.98
N VAL A 314 -2.15 -15.60 1.77
CA VAL A 314 -3.51 -15.99 1.39
C VAL A 314 -4.52 -15.37 2.35
N ASN A 315 -5.62 -14.86 1.80
CA ASN A 315 -6.65 -14.24 2.63
C ASN A 315 -7.53 -15.31 3.32
N ALA A 316 -7.55 -15.27 4.65
CA ALA A 316 -8.42 -16.07 5.50
C ALA A 316 -9.69 -15.32 5.97
N HIS A 317 -9.85 -14.05 5.58
CA HIS A 317 -11.04 -13.27 5.95
C HIS A 317 -12.30 -13.89 5.34
N ARG A 318 -13.29 -14.18 6.18
CA ARG A 318 -14.59 -14.70 5.75
C ARG A 318 -15.31 -13.69 4.84
N ILE A 319 -15.53 -14.07 3.60
CA ILE A 319 -16.26 -13.24 2.63
C ILE A 319 -17.76 -13.32 2.92
N ASP A 320 -18.41 -12.15 2.99
CA ASP A 320 -19.86 -12.02 3.19
C ASP A 320 -20.61 -12.83 2.10
N PRO A 321 -21.61 -13.66 2.47
CA PRO A 321 -22.40 -14.43 1.51
C PRO A 321 -22.98 -13.60 0.35
N GLU A 322 -23.40 -12.35 0.60
CA GLU A 322 -23.96 -11.48 -0.46
C GLU A 322 -22.87 -11.09 -1.47
N VAL A 323 -21.68 -10.74 -0.98
CA VAL A 323 -20.53 -10.44 -1.84
C VAL A 323 -20.11 -11.69 -2.60
N ARG A 324 -20.07 -12.85 -1.94
CA ARG A 324 -19.75 -14.12 -2.61
C ARG A 324 -20.72 -14.45 -3.73
N GLN A 325 -22.02 -14.20 -3.56
CA GLN A 325 -23.02 -14.39 -4.62
C GLN A 325 -22.81 -13.44 -5.80
N LEU A 326 -22.45 -12.17 -5.53
CA LEU A 326 -22.14 -11.20 -6.57
C LEU A 326 -20.96 -11.67 -7.44
N TYR A 327 -19.89 -12.16 -6.82
CA TYR A 327 -18.72 -12.69 -7.53
C TYR A 327 -19.04 -14.01 -8.25
N ALA A 328 -19.82 -14.90 -7.64
CA ALA A 328 -20.25 -16.13 -8.28
C ALA A 328 -21.11 -15.90 -9.53
N ALA A 329 -21.95 -14.85 -9.53
CA ALA A 329 -22.70 -14.43 -10.72
C ALA A 329 -21.81 -13.94 -11.87
N ALA A 330 -20.58 -13.53 -11.56
CA ALA A 330 -19.53 -13.20 -12.54
C ALA A 330 -18.55 -14.36 -12.78
N HIS A 331 -18.92 -15.60 -12.42
CA HIS A 331 -18.09 -16.81 -12.54
C HIS A 331 -16.77 -16.77 -11.75
N GLN A 332 -16.74 -16.01 -10.66
CA GLN A 332 -15.58 -15.91 -9.77
C GLN A 332 -15.85 -16.64 -8.46
N VAL A 333 -14.88 -17.42 -8.00
CA VAL A 333 -14.93 -18.11 -6.71
C VAL A 333 -13.70 -17.75 -5.86
N PRO A 334 -13.80 -17.79 -4.52
CA PRO A 334 -12.63 -17.57 -3.68
C PRO A 334 -11.53 -18.58 -4.00
N VAL A 335 -10.29 -18.12 -4.10
CA VAL A 335 -9.13 -19.02 -4.21
C VAL A 335 -9.00 -19.77 -2.89
N HIS A 336 -8.74 -21.07 -2.97
CA HIS A 336 -8.74 -21.97 -1.84
C HIS A 336 -7.44 -22.77 -1.78
N LEU A 337 -7.11 -23.24 -0.57
CA LEU A 337 -6.14 -24.29 -0.34
C LEU A 337 -6.86 -25.64 -0.47
N ASP A 338 -6.22 -26.59 -1.14
CA ASP A 338 -6.80 -27.93 -1.29
C ASP A 338 -6.77 -28.67 0.06
N PRO A 339 -7.79 -29.49 0.39
CA PRO A 339 -7.84 -30.19 1.68
C PRO A 339 -6.60 -31.04 1.97
N GLU A 340 -6.01 -31.65 0.93
CA GLU A 340 -4.80 -32.46 1.02
C GLU A 340 -3.57 -31.62 1.41
N GLU A 341 -3.53 -30.34 1.02
CA GLU A 341 -2.45 -29.42 1.36
C GLU A 341 -2.44 -29.10 2.87
N TYR A 342 -3.62 -29.06 3.52
CA TYR A 342 -3.71 -28.80 4.97
C TYR A 342 -3.10 -29.92 5.84
N GLU A 343 -2.91 -31.13 5.31
CA GLU A 343 -2.33 -32.24 6.07
C GLU A 343 -0.83 -32.05 6.37
N GLU A 344 -0.13 -31.21 5.60
CA GLU A 344 1.29 -30.85 5.81
C GLU A 344 1.48 -29.62 6.72
N ALA A 345 0.42 -29.15 7.38
CA ALA A 345 0.45 -27.97 8.26
C ALA A 345 1.49 -28.14 9.39
N THR A 346 2.60 -27.42 9.27
CA THR A 346 3.73 -27.47 10.20
C THR A 346 3.91 -26.11 10.87
N MET A 347 4.21 -26.09 12.16
CA MET A 347 4.70 -24.86 12.80
C MET A 347 6.09 -24.56 12.26
N VAL A 348 6.18 -23.70 11.25
CA VAL A 348 7.46 -23.35 10.63
C VAL A 348 8.09 -22.22 11.42
N THR A 349 9.13 -22.56 12.18
CA THR A 349 10.03 -21.57 12.79
C THR A 349 11.16 -21.30 11.81
N ARG A 350 11.10 -20.19 11.07
CA ARG A 350 12.18 -19.76 10.17
C ARG A 350 12.71 -18.43 10.68
N GLU A 351 14.02 -18.36 10.94
CA GLU A 351 14.72 -17.15 11.40
C GLU A 351 14.17 -16.50 12.69
N GLY A 352 13.60 -17.30 13.60
CA GLY A 352 13.09 -16.83 14.90
C GLY A 352 11.66 -16.30 14.89
N ILE A 353 10.99 -16.32 13.73
CA ILE A 353 9.55 -16.05 13.60
C ILE A 353 8.82 -17.40 13.58
N SER A 354 7.95 -17.62 14.56
CA SER A 354 7.05 -18.78 14.60
C SER A 354 5.72 -18.39 13.96
N THR A 355 5.61 -18.54 12.65
CA THR A 355 4.34 -18.31 11.94
C THR A 355 3.67 -19.64 11.68
N ARG A 356 2.38 -19.74 12.03
CA ARG A 356 1.56 -20.90 11.65
C ARG A 356 1.32 -20.80 10.14
N GLY A 357 1.83 -21.78 9.39
CA GLY A 357 1.72 -21.83 7.95
C GLY A 357 1.66 -23.26 7.45
N VAL A 358 1.31 -23.41 6.18
CA VAL A 358 1.26 -24.70 5.49
C VAL A 358 2.32 -24.69 4.40
N VAL A 359 3.04 -25.78 4.22
CA VAL A 359 3.97 -25.88 3.09
C VAL A 359 3.17 -26.39 1.89
N VAL A 360 3.16 -25.63 0.81
CA VAL A 360 2.47 -26.00 -0.44
C VAL A 360 3.42 -25.74 -1.59
N GLU A 361 3.67 -26.76 -2.41
CA GLU A 361 4.60 -26.68 -3.55
C GLU A 361 5.99 -26.12 -3.16
N GLY A 362 6.43 -26.37 -1.92
CA GLY A 362 7.70 -25.86 -1.37
C GLY A 362 7.69 -24.41 -0.87
N SER A 363 6.57 -23.69 -1.01
CA SER A 363 6.37 -22.35 -0.43
C SER A 363 5.76 -22.43 0.97
N LEU A 364 6.11 -21.48 1.86
CA LEU A 364 5.38 -21.31 3.11
C LEU A 364 4.13 -20.44 2.88
N VAL A 365 2.97 -21.08 2.89
CA VAL A 365 1.67 -20.41 2.80
C VAL A 365 1.23 -19.93 4.17
N ILE A 366 0.89 -18.65 4.25
CA ILE A 366 0.46 -17.97 5.47
C ILE A 366 -0.93 -17.39 5.23
N GLU A 367 -1.87 -17.92 5.99
CA GLU A 367 -3.26 -17.47 6.03
C GLU A 367 -3.40 -16.28 6.99
N ALA A 368 -3.85 -15.13 6.48
CA ALA A 368 -4.06 -13.93 7.27
C ALA A 368 -5.32 -13.18 6.83
N ASP A 369 -5.87 -12.31 7.68
CA ASP A 369 -6.89 -11.36 7.24
C ASP A 369 -6.23 -10.28 6.37
N LEU A 370 -6.42 -10.34 5.06
CA LEU A 370 -5.77 -9.47 4.08
C LEU A 370 -6.75 -8.62 3.28
N ALA A 371 -8.05 -8.76 3.51
CA ALA A 371 -9.09 -8.16 2.68
C ALA A 371 -10.03 -7.25 3.48
N SER A 372 -10.66 -6.33 2.76
CA SER A 372 -11.79 -5.54 3.24
C SER A 372 -12.82 -5.35 2.12
N SER A 373 -14.09 -5.26 2.50
CA SER A 373 -15.17 -4.92 1.56
C SER A 373 -15.30 -3.40 1.48
N VAL A 374 -15.14 -2.86 0.27
CA VAL A 374 -15.19 -1.42 0.01
C VAL A 374 -16.39 -1.11 -0.89
N ILE A 375 -17.08 -0.01 -0.62
CA ILE A 375 -18.14 0.48 -1.50
C ILE A 375 -17.46 1.27 -2.63
N GLN A 376 -17.60 0.77 -3.85
CA GLN A 376 -17.14 1.44 -5.06
C GLN A 376 -18.32 2.05 -5.78
N TYR A 377 -18.20 3.33 -6.14
CA TYR A 377 -19.17 4.02 -6.98
C TYR A 377 -18.73 3.89 -8.43
N THR A 378 -19.51 3.14 -9.22
CA THR A 378 -19.27 2.96 -10.65
C THR A 378 -20.34 3.73 -11.41
N ALA A 379 -19.92 4.57 -12.36
CA ALA A 379 -20.85 5.26 -13.26
C ALA A 379 -21.57 4.22 -14.12
N LEU A 380 -22.89 4.35 -14.27
CA LEU A 380 -23.61 3.50 -15.20
C LEU A 380 -23.25 3.94 -16.63
N LEU A 381 -22.86 2.99 -17.48
CA LEU A 381 -22.59 3.26 -18.90
C LEU A 381 -23.81 3.87 -19.61
N ASP A 382 -25.01 3.41 -19.27
CA ASP A 382 -26.26 3.88 -19.88
C ASP A 382 -26.68 5.27 -19.36
N HIS A 383 -26.26 5.62 -18.13
CA HIS A 383 -26.60 6.87 -17.46
C HIS A 383 -25.35 7.45 -16.77
N PRO A 384 -24.45 8.12 -17.50
CA PRO A 384 -23.16 8.59 -16.97
C PRO A 384 -23.26 9.65 -15.86
N GLY A 385 -24.46 10.17 -15.58
CA GLY A 385 -24.75 11.03 -14.43
C GLY A 385 -25.19 10.28 -13.17
N GLU A 386 -25.48 8.98 -13.27
CA GLU A 386 -25.90 8.12 -12.17
C GLU A 386 -24.75 7.19 -11.75
N GLN A 387 -24.57 7.07 -10.43
CA GLN A 387 -23.56 6.19 -9.85
C GLN A 387 -24.24 5.04 -9.11
N ARG A 388 -23.79 3.82 -9.39
CA ARG A 388 -24.17 2.64 -8.63
C ARG A 388 -23.12 2.38 -7.57
N ALA A 389 -23.56 2.30 -6.32
CA ALA A 389 -22.74 1.77 -5.24
C ALA A 389 -22.71 0.24 -5.34
N VAL A 390 -21.53 -0.32 -5.60
CA VAL A 390 -21.28 -1.75 -5.63
C VAL A 390 -20.30 -2.08 -4.53
N ARG A 391 -20.62 -3.08 -3.70
CA ARG A 391 -19.68 -3.60 -2.70
C ARG A 391 -18.69 -4.52 -3.41
N VAL A 392 -17.41 -4.17 -3.35
CA VAL A 392 -16.31 -4.89 -4.01
C VAL A 392 -15.36 -5.39 -2.94
N LEU A 393 -14.86 -6.61 -3.09
CA LEU A 393 -13.83 -7.16 -2.23
C LEU A 393 -12.45 -6.73 -2.76
N ARG A 394 -11.61 -6.18 -1.89
CA ARG A 394 -10.24 -5.78 -2.23
C ARG A 394 -9.27 -6.18 -1.14
N HIS A 395 -8.00 -6.33 -1.51
CA HIS A 395 -6.93 -6.39 -0.52
C HIS A 395 -6.89 -5.08 0.27
N ASP A 396 -6.77 -5.19 1.58
CA ASP A 396 -6.66 -4.06 2.47
C ASP A 396 -5.20 -3.58 2.52
N PRO A 397 -4.91 -2.33 2.12
CA PRO A 397 -3.54 -1.82 2.07
C PRO A 397 -2.79 -1.92 3.40
N GLN A 398 -3.45 -1.65 4.52
CA GLN A 398 -2.81 -1.62 5.84
C GLN A 398 -2.52 -3.02 6.35
N LYS A 399 -3.48 -3.94 6.21
CA LYS A 399 -3.29 -5.34 6.62
C LYS A 399 -2.20 -6.01 5.81
N LEU A 400 -2.19 -5.77 4.50
CA LEU A 400 -1.19 -6.31 3.59
C LEU A 400 0.21 -5.77 3.91
N THR A 401 0.33 -4.46 4.18
CA THR A 401 1.57 -3.83 4.61
C THR A 401 2.10 -4.46 5.90
N ALA A 402 1.23 -4.65 6.91
CA ALA A 402 1.61 -5.26 8.17
C ALA A 402 2.12 -6.69 7.98
N ALA A 403 1.40 -7.51 7.20
CA ALA A 403 1.77 -8.89 6.91
C ALA A 403 3.13 -8.96 6.19
N ILE A 404 3.36 -8.16 5.15
CA ILE A 404 4.65 -8.13 4.44
C ILE A 404 5.79 -7.72 5.36
N LEU A 405 5.61 -6.66 6.16
CA LEU A 405 6.65 -6.20 7.08
C LEU A 405 6.96 -7.22 8.17
N GLU A 406 5.97 -7.99 8.62
CA GLU A 406 6.18 -9.09 9.56
C GLU A 406 7.06 -10.19 8.96
N LEU A 407 6.87 -10.54 7.68
CA LEU A 407 7.75 -11.48 6.96
C LEU A 407 9.16 -10.95 6.73
N LEU A 408 9.37 -9.64 6.81
CA LEU A 408 10.66 -8.98 6.62
C LEU A 408 11.41 -8.67 7.94
N ARG A 409 10.75 -8.89 9.09
CA ARG A 409 11.43 -8.91 10.39
C ARG A 409 12.34 -10.14 10.49
#